data_AF-A0A2R6HAZ8-F1
#
_entry.id   AF-A0A2R6HAZ8-F1
#
_cell.length_a   1.000
_cell.length_b   1.000
_cell.length_c   1.000
_cell.angle_alpha   90.00
_cell.angle_beta   90.00
_cell.angle_gamma   90.00
#
_symmetry.space_group_name_H-M   'P 1'
#
loop_
_entity.id
_entity.type
_entity.pdbx_description
1 polymer ?
#
loop_
_entity_poly.entity_id
_entity_poly.type
_entity_poly.pdbx_seq_one_letter_code
_entity_poly.pdbx_strand_id
1 'polypeptide(L)'
;MSDRAPDGGTAPDVADDGATGQRGHDDPLVVVEELRTYYESERLFGGDPVKAVDGVSLEIGRGETVGIVGESGCGKTTLGRSILRLEDVDGGRVSFDGTDVTTLGRRDLKDWRRNAQMVYQNPTSSINERMTVGEIVREPLDIHDWGTPGERRERVWDLLDLVGLRPEHYHRYPHQFSGGQRQRVGIARALALEPEFIVLDEPVSALDVSVQAKILNLLADLQAEFDLTYMLIAHDLSVVRHICDRVGVMYLGKLMEVGPTKQLFESPANPYTRSLLSAIPQPDPDAGADRITLRGTPPNPRDPPSGCVFSTRCPFKIRPAEHGDLTDEQWAAIEAFRGVIRERDQARVTVLERLKARLGIDDRFTPIDEIASELLEPVSFPDPVEGMLEEATALVADGNVPAARDRLREAFGGVCEAEAPEQHGIADGQVSRCHRHRPEYEEPGASRDGSGTILPE
;
A
#
# COMPACT_ATOMS: atom_id res chain seq x y z
N MET A 1 -53.48 -11.91 -48.35
CA MET A 1 -52.68 -11.72 -49.58
C MET A 1 -52.52 -10.21 -49.76
N SER A 2 -51.35 -9.59 -49.73
CA SER A 2 -49.98 -10.02 -49.47
C SER A 2 -49.20 -8.69 -49.28
N ASP A 3 -48.36 -8.67 -48.26
CA ASP A 3 -47.03 -8.05 -48.16
C ASP A 3 -46.71 -6.69 -48.80
N ARG A 4 -46.32 -5.75 -47.92
CA ARG A 4 -44.94 -5.24 -47.89
C ARG A 4 -44.64 -4.51 -46.58
N ALA A 5 -43.75 -5.09 -45.78
CA ALA A 5 -42.77 -4.37 -44.95
C ALA A 5 -41.39 -4.47 -45.66
N PRO A 6 -40.29 -3.83 -45.19
CA PRO A 6 -40.13 -2.80 -44.17
C PRO A 6 -39.30 -1.59 -44.68
N ASP A 7 -39.11 -0.56 -43.86
CA ASP A 7 -37.79 0.08 -43.79
C ASP A 7 -37.56 0.63 -42.37
N GLY A 8 -36.61 0.01 -41.67
CA GLY A 8 -36.18 0.38 -40.33
C GLY A 8 -35.10 1.45 -40.43
N GLY A 9 -35.40 2.65 -39.94
CA GLY A 9 -34.42 3.70 -39.77
C GLY A 9 -33.55 3.40 -38.54
N THR A 10 -32.32 2.96 -38.79
CA THR A 10 -31.25 2.79 -37.81
C THR A 10 -30.87 4.15 -37.24
N ALA A 11 -30.82 4.26 -35.91
CA ALA A 11 -30.24 5.39 -35.20
C ALA A 11 -28.74 5.51 -35.51
N PRO A 12 -28.15 6.72 -35.55
CA PRO A 12 -26.73 6.85 -35.82
C PRO A 12 -25.92 6.29 -34.66
N ASP A 13 -25.02 5.37 -34.98
CA ASP A 13 -23.93 4.89 -34.12
C ASP A 13 -23.12 6.08 -33.61
N VAL A 14 -23.12 6.28 -32.29
CA VAL A 14 -22.16 7.15 -31.61
C VAL A 14 -20.90 6.31 -31.46
N ALA A 15 -19.92 6.58 -32.31
CA ALA A 15 -18.60 5.99 -32.21
C ALA A 15 -17.98 6.31 -30.84
N ASP A 16 -17.70 5.25 -30.10
CA ASP A 16 -16.88 5.21 -28.91
C ASP A 16 -15.41 5.43 -29.32
N ASP A 17 -14.98 6.69 -29.36
CA ASP A 17 -13.56 7.05 -29.48
C ASP A 17 -12.89 6.89 -28.11
N GLY A 18 -12.72 5.62 -27.73
CA GLY A 18 -11.80 5.19 -26.69
C GLY A 18 -10.36 5.42 -27.13
N ALA A 19 -9.83 6.60 -26.82
CA ALA A 19 -8.42 6.92 -26.97
C ALA A 19 -7.91 7.69 -25.73
N THR A 20 -7.89 7.03 -24.57
CA THR A 20 -6.99 7.41 -23.47
C THR A 20 -5.57 6.94 -23.83
N GLY A 21 -4.94 7.71 -24.72
CA GLY A 21 -3.53 7.57 -25.03
C GLY A 21 -2.68 7.79 -23.78
N GLN A 22 -1.73 6.87 -23.56
CA GLN A 22 -0.66 6.97 -22.55
C GLN A 22 0.01 8.35 -22.63
N ARG A 23 -0.18 9.18 -21.60
CA ARG A 23 0.68 10.34 -21.35
C ARG A 23 1.96 9.82 -20.69
N GLY A 24 2.99 9.57 -21.50
CA GLY A 24 4.36 9.53 -20.98
C GLY A 24 4.70 10.93 -20.47
N HIS A 25 4.88 11.11 -19.16
CA HIS A 25 5.20 12.42 -18.60
C HIS A 25 6.69 12.70 -18.76
N ASP A 26 7.05 13.42 -19.83
CA ASP A 26 8.39 14.00 -20.02
C ASP A 26 8.69 15.14 -19.02
N ASP A 27 7.76 15.47 -18.12
CA ASP A 27 7.88 16.53 -17.10
C ASP A 27 7.20 16.12 -15.76
N PRO A 28 7.92 15.49 -14.83
CA PRO A 28 7.38 15.10 -13.53
C PRO A 28 7.27 16.29 -12.56
N LEU A 29 6.10 16.44 -11.91
CA LEU A 29 5.90 17.45 -10.87
C LEU A 29 6.64 17.06 -9.58
N VAL A 30 6.53 15.79 -9.18
CA VAL A 30 7.16 15.26 -7.97
C VAL A 30 8.06 14.09 -8.35
N VAL A 31 9.33 14.17 -7.98
CA VAL A 31 10.29 13.08 -8.12
C VAL A 31 10.82 12.71 -6.73
N VAL A 32 10.68 11.44 -6.40
CA VAL A 32 11.14 10.84 -5.14
C VAL A 32 12.25 9.86 -5.49
N GLU A 33 13.41 10.01 -4.87
CA GLU A 33 14.60 9.17 -5.13
C GLU A 33 15.10 8.56 -3.83
N GLU A 34 15.08 7.23 -3.74
CA GLU A 34 15.65 6.45 -2.64
C GLU A 34 15.23 6.94 -1.24
N LEU A 35 13.99 7.42 -1.11
CA LEU A 35 13.49 8.05 0.09
C LEU A 35 13.48 7.08 1.26
N ARG A 36 13.94 7.55 2.42
CA ARG A 36 14.02 6.81 3.68
C ARG A 36 13.48 7.66 4.80
N THR A 37 12.55 7.11 5.56
CA THR A 37 11.96 7.73 6.75
C THR A 37 11.79 6.66 7.83
N TYR A 38 12.54 6.79 8.90
CA TYR A 38 12.73 5.81 9.95
C TYR A 38 12.32 6.40 11.30
N TYR A 39 11.63 5.61 12.12
CA TYR A 39 11.25 6.02 13.47
C TYR A 39 12.11 5.32 14.51
N GLU A 40 12.85 6.10 15.29
CA GLU A 40 13.66 5.58 16.40
C GLU A 40 12.79 4.95 17.50
N SER A 41 13.40 4.02 18.25
CA SER A 41 12.74 3.41 19.40
C SER A 41 12.96 4.26 20.66
N GLU A 42 11.89 4.60 21.38
CA GLU A 42 11.92 5.30 22.70
C GLU A 42 12.58 4.50 23.85
N ARG A 43 13.38 3.47 23.55
CA ARG A 43 14.04 2.65 24.56
C ARG A 43 15.38 3.30 24.93
N LEU A 44 15.58 3.53 26.23
CA LEU A 44 16.83 4.00 26.85
C LEU A 44 18.07 3.15 26.52
N PHE A 45 17.87 1.93 26.03
CA PHE A 45 18.91 1.04 25.53
C PHE A 45 18.45 0.48 24.18
N GLY A 46 19.11 0.90 23.09
CA GLY A 46 19.16 0.31 21.75
C GLY A 46 17.96 -0.49 21.23
N GLY A 47 17.48 -0.13 20.05
CA GLY A 47 16.64 -0.99 19.22
C GLY A 47 16.70 -0.54 17.78
N ASP A 48 16.57 -1.48 16.84
CA ASP A 48 16.53 -1.14 15.42
C ASP A 48 15.33 -0.22 15.13
N PRO A 49 15.51 0.82 14.31
CA PRO A 49 14.46 1.76 13.99
C PRO A 49 13.37 1.08 13.14
N VAL A 50 12.13 1.56 13.26
CA VAL A 50 11.06 1.16 12.33
C VAL A 50 11.33 1.82 10.99
N LYS A 51 11.60 1.02 9.96
CA LYS A 51 11.81 1.53 8.60
C LYS A 51 10.48 1.73 7.88
N ALA A 52 9.79 2.83 8.18
CA ALA A 52 8.46 3.10 7.65
C ALA A 52 8.44 3.40 6.14
N VAL A 53 9.50 4.01 5.63
CA VAL A 53 9.78 4.17 4.18
C VAL A 53 11.25 3.80 3.98
N ASP A 54 11.55 2.89 3.05
CA ASP A 54 12.89 2.31 2.94
C ASP A 54 13.35 2.12 1.48
N GLY A 55 13.92 3.17 0.91
CA GLY A 55 14.44 3.19 -0.46
C GLY A 55 13.30 3.23 -1.48
N VAL A 56 12.36 4.15 -1.28
CA VAL A 56 11.23 4.35 -2.19
C VAL A 56 11.61 5.38 -3.25
N SER A 57 11.46 4.99 -4.51
CA SER A 57 11.62 5.87 -5.67
C SER A 57 10.31 5.88 -6.47
N LEU A 58 9.82 7.07 -6.83
CA LEU A 58 8.53 7.28 -7.47
C LEU A 58 8.49 8.64 -8.18
N GLU A 59 7.86 8.68 -9.35
CA GLU A 59 7.60 9.91 -10.10
C GLU A 59 6.09 10.10 -10.30
N ILE A 60 5.65 11.35 -10.11
CA ILE A 60 4.26 11.80 -10.29
C ILE A 60 4.26 12.97 -11.27
N GLY A 61 3.61 12.78 -12.41
CA GLY A 61 3.42 13.77 -13.46
C GLY A 61 2.38 14.84 -13.11
N ARG A 62 2.44 16.00 -13.78
CA ARG A 62 1.44 17.07 -13.63
C ARG A 62 0.05 16.60 -14.07
N GLY A 63 -0.95 16.82 -13.23
CA GLY A 63 -2.33 16.40 -13.47
C GLY A 63 -2.57 14.89 -13.31
N GLU A 64 -1.55 14.12 -12.92
CA GLU A 64 -1.66 12.67 -12.68
C GLU A 64 -2.25 12.39 -11.30
N THR A 65 -3.07 11.34 -11.20
CA THR A 65 -3.43 10.72 -9.93
C THR A 65 -2.69 9.39 -9.75
N VAL A 66 -1.73 9.37 -8.81
CA VAL A 66 -1.02 8.14 -8.41
C VAL A 66 -1.62 7.58 -7.12
N GLY A 67 -2.13 6.35 -7.19
CA GLY A 67 -2.61 5.61 -6.03
C GLY A 67 -1.49 4.89 -5.30
N ILE A 68 -1.40 5.00 -3.98
CA ILE A 68 -0.53 4.17 -3.13
C ILE A 68 -1.40 3.26 -2.28
N VAL A 69 -1.24 1.96 -2.47
CA VAL A 69 -2.05 0.92 -1.83
C VAL A 69 -1.19 -0.06 -1.04
N GLY A 70 -1.81 -0.77 -0.10
CA GLY A 70 -1.15 -1.77 0.72
C GLY A 70 -1.85 -1.95 2.06
N GLU A 71 -1.46 -2.98 2.81
CA GLU A 71 -2.01 -3.26 4.14
C GLU A 71 -1.81 -2.09 5.14
N SER A 72 -2.59 -2.06 6.21
CA SER A 72 -2.44 -1.05 7.27
C SER A 72 -1.03 -1.12 7.87
N GLY A 73 -0.43 0.04 8.15
CA GLY A 73 0.90 0.13 8.73
C GLY A 73 2.08 -0.16 7.79
N CYS A 74 1.86 -0.32 6.48
CA CYS A 74 2.96 -0.58 5.53
C CYS A 74 3.80 0.66 5.15
N GLY A 75 3.42 1.88 5.58
CA GLY A 75 4.20 3.11 5.38
C GLY A 75 3.59 4.18 4.47
N LYS A 76 2.39 3.97 3.91
CA LYS A 76 1.76 4.87 2.91
C LYS A 76 1.61 6.32 3.40
N THR A 77 1.02 6.50 4.58
CA THR A 77 0.87 7.83 5.22
C THR A 77 2.21 8.47 5.50
N THR A 78 3.21 7.70 5.97
CA THR A 78 4.56 8.21 6.18
C THR A 78 5.20 8.65 4.87
N LEU A 79 5.03 7.91 3.76
CA LEU A 79 5.51 8.31 2.44
C LEU A 79 4.92 9.66 2.02
N GLY A 80 3.59 9.81 2.05
CA GLY A 80 2.93 11.06 1.68
C GLY A 80 3.36 12.24 2.54
N ARG A 81 3.47 12.05 3.86
CA ARG A 81 3.96 13.09 4.78
C ARG A 81 5.44 13.44 4.56
N SER A 82 6.27 12.46 4.22
CA SER A 82 7.69 12.67 3.95
C SER A 82 7.90 13.48 2.67
N ILE A 83 7.09 13.21 1.63
CA ILE A 83 7.07 14.01 0.39
C ILE A 83 6.72 15.48 0.69
N LEU A 84 5.74 15.72 1.57
CA LEU A 84 5.35 17.05 2.02
C LEU A 84 6.26 17.67 3.09
N ARG A 85 7.35 16.98 3.46
CA ARG A 85 8.27 17.39 4.53
C ARG A 85 7.56 17.68 5.85
N LEU A 86 6.51 16.94 6.15
CA LEU A 86 5.80 16.93 7.44
C LEU A 86 6.44 15.96 8.44
N GLU A 87 7.23 15.02 7.93
CA GLU A 87 8.09 14.11 8.69
C GLU A 87 9.54 14.36 8.25
N ASP A 88 10.50 14.12 9.16
CA ASP A 88 11.92 14.22 8.83
C ASP A 88 12.32 13.05 7.91
N VAL A 89 13.20 13.34 6.96
CA VAL A 89 13.70 12.38 5.97
C VAL A 89 15.12 11.98 6.35
N ASP A 90 15.36 10.68 6.55
CA ASP A 90 16.67 10.13 6.94
C ASP A 90 17.60 9.92 5.75
N GLY A 91 17.05 9.82 4.54
CA GLY A 91 17.84 9.66 3.31
C GLY A 91 17.00 9.76 2.05
N GLY A 92 17.70 9.89 0.92
CA GLY A 92 17.08 10.12 -0.38
C GLY A 92 16.80 11.59 -0.66
N ARG A 93 16.02 11.84 -1.72
CA ARG A 93 15.67 13.18 -2.22
C ARG A 93 14.19 13.21 -2.60
N VAL A 94 13.58 14.38 -2.42
CA VAL A 94 12.28 14.74 -3.00
C VAL A 94 12.51 16.04 -3.74
N SER A 95 12.20 16.08 -5.02
CA SER A 95 12.15 17.30 -5.80
C SER A 95 10.74 17.59 -6.29
N PHE A 96 10.38 18.87 -6.24
CA PHE A 96 9.12 19.41 -6.71
C PHE A 96 9.43 20.43 -7.81
N ASP A 97 8.95 20.20 -9.03
CA ASP A 97 9.19 21.06 -10.20
C ASP A 97 10.68 21.40 -10.36
N GLY A 98 11.53 20.36 -10.32
CA GLY A 98 12.99 20.46 -10.37
C GLY A 98 13.67 21.04 -9.11
N THR A 99 12.93 21.53 -8.12
CA THR A 99 13.50 22.08 -6.87
C THR A 99 13.58 21.00 -5.79
N ASP A 100 14.77 20.76 -5.24
CA ASP A 100 14.95 19.84 -4.11
C ASP A 100 14.35 20.39 -2.81
N VAL A 101 13.24 19.81 -2.37
CA VAL A 101 12.49 20.27 -1.18
C VAL A 101 13.05 19.70 0.12
N THR A 102 13.90 18.67 0.05
CA THR A 102 14.49 18.03 1.24
C THR A 102 15.54 18.88 1.93
N THR A 103 16.07 19.87 1.23
CA THR A 103 17.12 20.76 1.74
C THR A 103 16.61 22.14 2.14
N LEU A 104 15.31 22.43 1.90
CA LEU A 104 14.74 23.73 2.20
C LEU A 104 14.77 24.04 3.71
N GLY A 105 15.18 25.27 4.03
CA GLY A 105 15.09 25.82 5.38
C GLY A 105 13.65 26.12 5.78
N ARG A 106 13.40 26.36 7.08
CA ARG A 106 12.04 26.55 7.63
C ARG A 106 11.20 27.62 6.92
N ARG A 107 11.83 28.72 6.49
CA ARG A 107 11.14 29.82 5.80
C ARG A 107 10.72 29.41 4.39
N ASP A 108 11.67 28.93 3.60
CA ASP A 108 11.43 28.52 2.23
C ASP A 108 10.48 27.32 2.17
N LEU A 109 10.57 26.41 3.14
CA LEU A 109 9.64 25.29 3.28
C LEU A 109 8.22 25.76 3.61
N LYS A 110 8.07 26.80 4.45
CA LYS A 110 6.76 27.42 4.68
C LYS A 110 6.21 27.94 3.36
N ASP A 111 6.97 28.76 2.62
CA ASP A 111 6.50 29.32 1.36
C ASP A 111 6.18 28.25 0.31
N TRP A 112 7.02 27.21 0.18
CA TRP A 112 6.82 26.08 -0.74
C TRP A 112 5.54 25.30 -0.44
N ARG A 113 5.17 25.11 0.83
CA ARG A 113 3.95 24.37 1.20
C ARG A 113 2.66 24.99 0.64
N ARG A 114 2.67 26.22 0.11
CA ARG A 114 1.52 26.74 -0.66
C ARG A 114 1.20 25.85 -1.87
N ASN A 115 2.21 25.26 -2.49
CA ASN A 115 2.09 24.47 -3.72
C ASN A 115 1.68 23.01 -3.45
N ALA A 116 1.81 22.54 -2.21
CA ALA A 116 1.63 21.14 -1.86
C ALA A 116 0.88 20.96 -0.53
N GLN A 117 -0.29 20.33 -0.56
CA GLN A 117 -1.22 20.23 0.58
C GLN A 117 -1.61 18.78 0.90
N MET A 118 -2.21 18.57 2.07
CA MET A 118 -2.66 17.25 2.52
C MET A 118 -4.12 17.27 2.96
N VAL A 119 -4.88 16.28 2.52
CA VAL A 119 -6.20 15.93 3.09
C VAL A 119 -6.00 14.69 3.96
N TYR A 120 -6.34 14.79 5.24
CA TYR A 120 -6.09 13.75 6.23
C TYR A 120 -7.23 12.72 6.32
N GLN A 121 -6.89 11.48 6.72
CA GLN A 121 -7.80 10.32 6.85
C GLN A 121 -9.03 10.57 7.72
N ASN A 122 -8.85 11.23 8.87
CA ASN A 122 -9.96 11.49 9.78
C ASN A 122 -10.20 13.01 9.87
N PRO A 123 -11.30 13.51 9.30
CA PRO A 123 -11.63 14.93 9.37
C PRO A 123 -11.94 15.38 10.80
N THR A 124 -12.27 14.47 11.72
CA THR A 124 -12.54 14.83 13.13
C THR A 124 -11.26 15.08 13.93
N SER A 125 -10.18 14.31 13.69
CA SER A 125 -8.91 14.53 14.40
C SER A 125 -8.05 15.62 13.77
N SER A 126 -8.27 15.95 12.49
CA SER A 126 -7.51 16.97 11.76
C SER A 126 -8.15 18.37 11.78
N ILE A 127 -9.37 18.50 12.30
CA ILE A 127 -10.10 19.76 12.41
C ILE A 127 -10.26 20.16 13.87
N ASN A 128 -10.01 21.44 14.18
CA ASN A 128 -10.26 21.99 15.51
C ASN A 128 -11.77 22.25 15.73
N GLU A 129 -12.41 21.44 16.58
CA GLU A 129 -13.86 21.56 16.86
C GLU A 129 -14.27 22.89 17.52
N ARG A 130 -13.31 23.67 18.04
CA ARG A 130 -13.54 24.99 18.63
C ARG A 130 -13.53 26.12 17.61
N MET A 131 -13.13 25.85 16.38
CA MET A 131 -13.17 26.79 15.27
C MET A 131 -14.43 26.55 14.44
N THR A 132 -14.99 27.63 13.90
CA THR A 132 -16.02 27.55 12.87
C THR A 132 -15.43 27.02 11.57
N VAL A 133 -16.26 26.45 10.70
CA VAL A 133 -15.87 25.97 9.37
C VAL A 133 -15.17 27.07 8.57
N GLY A 134 -15.68 28.30 8.64
CA GLY A 134 -15.06 29.45 7.99
C GLY A 134 -13.65 29.72 8.50
N GLU A 135 -13.42 29.64 9.82
CA GLU A 135 -12.08 29.81 10.40
C GLU A 135 -11.12 28.68 10.00
N ILE A 136 -11.60 27.44 9.92
CA ILE A 136 -10.80 26.27 9.53
C ILE A 136 -10.31 26.39 8.08
N VAL A 137 -11.20 26.75 7.16
CA VAL A 137 -10.86 26.91 5.74
C VAL A 137 -10.01 28.17 5.52
N ARG A 138 -10.20 29.22 6.34
CA ARG A 138 -9.41 30.45 6.26
C ARG A 138 -8.01 30.33 6.84
N GLU A 139 -7.78 29.41 7.78
CA GLU A 139 -6.52 29.29 8.52
C GLU A 139 -5.26 29.27 7.61
N PRO A 140 -5.20 28.50 6.50
CA PRO A 140 -4.06 28.55 5.59
C PRO A 140 -3.85 29.94 4.97
N LEU A 141 -4.93 30.64 4.59
CA LEU A 141 -4.85 32.00 4.05
C LEU A 141 -4.26 32.98 5.07
N ASP A 142 -4.64 32.84 6.34
CA ASP A 142 -4.12 33.66 7.43
C ASP A 142 -2.64 33.38 7.70
N ILE A 143 -2.22 32.12 7.72
CA ILE A 143 -0.81 31.72 7.93
C ILE A 143 0.11 32.26 6.84
N HIS A 144 -0.41 32.39 5.62
CA HIS A 144 0.35 32.78 4.43
C HIS A 144 0.16 34.24 4.02
N ASP A 145 -0.50 35.05 4.86
CA ASP A 145 -0.77 36.46 4.60
C ASP A 145 -1.46 36.72 3.24
N TRP A 146 -2.34 35.81 2.80
CA TRP A 146 -2.98 35.87 1.48
C TRP A 146 -4.04 36.96 1.45
N GLY A 147 -3.85 38.02 0.66
CA GLY A 147 -4.83 39.10 0.50
C GLY A 147 -5.27 39.77 1.82
N THR A 148 -6.35 40.52 1.74
CA THR A 148 -7.00 41.22 2.86
C THR A 148 -8.00 40.32 3.60
N PRO A 149 -8.39 40.65 4.85
CA PRO A 149 -9.41 39.89 5.57
C PRO A 149 -10.77 39.79 4.86
N GLY A 150 -11.11 40.75 3.99
CA GLY A 150 -12.33 40.72 3.17
C GLY A 150 -12.22 39.67 2.06
N GLU A 151 -11.15 39.72 1.27
CA GLU A 151 -10.87 38.78 0.19
C GLU A 151 -10.76 37.35 0.72
N ARG A 152 -10.11 37.15 1.88
CA ARG A 152 -10.03 35.83 2.53
C ARG A 152 -11.41 35.26 2.85
N ARG A 153 -12.35 36.10 3.28
CA ARG A 153 -13.71 35.65 3.62
C ARG A 153 -14.49 35.26 2.36
N GLU A 154 -14.40 36.08 1.32
CA GLU A 154 -15.04 35.82 0.03
C GLU A 154 -14.54 34.50 -0.56
N ARG A 155 -13.21 34.33 -0.61
CA ARG A 155 -12.58 33.08 -1.06
C ARG A 155 -13.06 31.85 -0.29
N VAL A 156 -13.25 31.97 1.03
CA VAL A 156 -13.78 30.85 1.82
C VAL A 156 -15.22 30.52 1.44
N TRP A 157 -16.06 31.51 1.12
CA TRP A 157 -17.41 31.24 0.64
C TRP A 157 -17.41 30.53 -0.71
N ASP A 158 -16.54 30.94 -1.63
CA ASP A 158 -16.39 30.29 -2.93
C ASP A 158 -15.91 28.85 -2.76
N LEU A 159 -14.92 28.61 -1.91
CA LEU A 159 -14.42 27.26 -1.60
C LEU A 159 -15.49 26.37 -0.96
N LEU A 160 -16.35 26.92 -0.11
CA LEU A 160 -17.46 26.17 0.47
C LEU A 160 -18.47 25.77 -0.60
N ASP A 161 -18.84 26.69 -1.50
CA ASP A 161 -19.76 26.41 -2.60
C ASP A 161 -19.19 25.36 -3.55
N LEU A 162 -17.91 25.49 -3.90
CA LEU A 162 -17.16 24.57 -4.76
C LEU A 162 -17.22 23.12 -4.24
N VAL A 163 -17.05 22.92 -2.93
CA VAL A 163 -17.16 21.58 -2.33
C VAL A 163 -18.60 21.19 -1.98
N GLY A 164 -19.61 21.89 -2.50
CA GLY A 164 -21.03 21.60 -2.32
C GLY A 164 -21.57 21.87 -0.90
N LEU A 165 -20.93 22.79 -0.17
CA LEU A 165 -21.42 23.33 1.10
C LEU A 165 -22.04 24.71 0.86
N ARG A 166 -22.90 25.18 1.76
CA ARG A 166 -23.56 26.48 1.60
C ARG A 166 -22.73 27.59 2.26
N PRO A 167 -22.67 28.82 1.73
CA PRO A 167 -21.94 29.92 2.38
C PRO A 167 -22.33 30.17 3.85
N GLU A 168 -23.61 29.95 4.20
CA GLU A 168 -24.10 30.01 5.60
C GLU A 168 -23.45 28.99 6.56
N HIS A 169 -22.80 27.95 6.02
CA HIS A 169 -22.00 27.00 6.80
C HIS A 169 -20.74 27.61 7.38
N TYR A 170 -20.28 28.75 6.86
CA TYR A 170 -19.11 29.49 7.36
C TYR A 170 -19.15 29.70 8.87
N HIS A 171 -20.31 30.00 9.45
CA HIS A 171 -20.46 30.32 10.87
C HIS A 171 -20.75 29.10 11.76
N ARG A 172 -20.84 27.89 11.18
CA ARG A 172 -21.16 26.67 11.93
C ARG A 172 -19.89 25.96 12.39
N TYR A 173 -20.03 25.13 13.42
CA TYR A 173 -18.95 24.31 13.96
C TYR A 173 -18.94 22.90 13.35
N PRO A 174 -17.78 22.23 13.27
CA PRO A 174 -17.63 20.89 12.69
C PRO A 174 -18.59 19.83 13.24
N HIS A 175 -18.90 19.88 14.54
CA HIS A 175 -19.82 18.92 15.17
C HIS A 175 -21.26 18.96 14.60
N GLN A 176 -21.61 20.02 13.86
CA GLN A 176 -22.91 20.20 13.22
C GLN A 176 -22.99 19.59 11.81
N PHE A 177 -21.93 18.90 11.35
CA PHE A 177 -21.81 18.33 10.00
C PHE A 177 -21.66 16.81 10.03
N SER A 178 -22.14 16.15 8.96
CA SER A 178 -21.91 14.73 8.72
C SER A 178 -20.44 14.43 8.38
N GLY A 179 -20.01 13.17 8.44
CA GLY A 179 -18.64 12.76 8.10
C GLY A 179 -18.22 13.23 6.70
N GLY A 180 -19.07 13.03 5.69
CA GLY A 180 -18.80 13.48 4.31
C GLY A 180 -18.75 15.01 4.16
N GLN A 181 -19.54 15.75 4.94
CA GLN A 181 -19.45 17.21 4.95
C GLN A 181 -18.17 17.70 5.63
N ARG A 182 -17.73 17.06 6.72
CA ARG A 182 -16.44 17.37 7.35
C ARG A 182 -15.28 17.06 6.41
N GLN A 183 -15.38 15.99 5.62
CA GLN A 183 -14.41 15.69 4.57
C GLN A 183 -14.34 16.79 3.51
N ARG A 184 -15.49 17.29 3.06
CA ARG A 184 -15.58 18.45 2.14
C ARG A 184 -14.93 19.70 2.73
N VAL A 185 -15.11 19.96 4.03
CA VAL A 185 -14.39 21.05 4.73
C VAL A 185 -12.86 20.82 4.68
N GLY A 186 -12.39 19.59 4.90
CA GLY A 186 -10.97 19.24 4.77
C GLY A 186 -10.41 19.48 3.36
N ILE A 187 -11.17 19.11 2.33
CA ILE A 187 -10.82 19.36 0.92
C ILE A 187 -10.78 20.86 0.63
N ALA A 188 -11.80 21.63 1.03
CA ALA A 188 -11.84 23.08 0.85
C ALA A 188 -10.65 23.79 1.52
N ARG A 189 -10.26 23.33 2.72
CA ARG A 189 -9.08 23.84 3.42
C ARG A 189 -7.79 23.58 2.64
N ALA A 190 -7.62 22.38 2.08
CA ALA A 190 -6.44 22.05 1.27
C ALA A 190 -6.38 22.88 -0.03
N LEU A 191 -7.52 23.15 -0.65
CA LEU A 191 -7.60 23.98 -1.87
C LEU A 191 -7.40 25.47 -1.62
N ALA A 192 -7.43 25.92 -0.36
CA ALA A 192 -7.44 27.34 -0.04
C ALA A 192 -6.27 28.11 -0.65
N LEU A 193 -5.10 27.49 -0.78
CA LEU A 193 -3.89 28.14 -1.31
C LEU A 193 -3.65 27.87 -2.82
N GLU A 194 -4.60 27.28 -3.54
CA GLU A 194 -4.41 26.87 -4.97
C GLU A 194 -3.16 25.98 -5.16
N PRO A 195 -3.07 24.84 -4.45
CA PRO A 195 -1.92 23.94 -4.60
C PRO A 195 -1.91 23.28 -5.98
N GLU A 196 -0.74 22.90 -6.46
CA GLU A 196 -0.58 22.06 -7.66
C GLU A 196 -0.61 20.57 -7.30
N PHE A 197 -0.24 20.22 -6.05
CA PHE A 197 -0.15 18.84 -5.57
C PHE A 197 -0.91 18.63 -4.27
N ILE A 198 -1.70 17.56 -4.18
CA ILE A 198 -2.41 17.18 -2.96
C ILE A 198 -2.17 15.69 -2.63
N VAL A 199 -1.72 15.43 -1.41
CA VAL A 199 -1.72 14.09 -0.83
C VAL A 199 -3.09 13.85 -0.19
N LEU A 200 -3.81 12.85 -0.69
CA LEU A 200 -5.11 12.42 -0.19
C LEU A 200 -4.92 11.17 0.66
N ASP A 201 -4.84 11.32 1.98
CA ASP A 201 -4.61 10.21 2.91
C ASP A 201 -5.93 9.56 3.30
N GLU A 202 -6.30 8.47 2.63
CA GLU A 202 -7.56 7.75 2.84
C GLU A 202 -8.81 8.65 2.94
N PRO A 203 -9.09 9.48 1.91
CA PRO A 203 -10.11 10.53 1.99
C PRO A 203 -11.55 10.03 2.15
N VAL A 204 -11.78 8.71 2.05
CA VAL A 204 -13.11 8.09 2.03
C VAL A 204 -13.29 6.94 3.02
N SER A 205 -12.25 6.54 3.77
CA SER A 205 -12.26 5.29 4.55
C SER A 205 -13.29 5.26 5.69
N ALA A 206 -13.63 6.40 6.26
CA ALA A 206 -14.60 6.52 7.36
C ALA A 206 -16.04 6.81 6.88
N LEU A 207 -16.33 6.70 5.59
CA LEU A 207 -17.60 7.12 4.99
C LEU A 207 -18.39 5.93 4.43
N ASP A 208 -19.72 6.04 4.44
CA ASP A 208 -20.61 5.07 3.78
C ASP A 208 -20.38 5.06 2.26
N VAL A 209 -20.54 3.90 1.61
CA VAL A 209 -20.26 3.70 0.16
C VAL A 209 -20.87 4.78 -0.74
N SER A 210 -22.13 5.17 -0.49
CA SER A 210 -22.80 6.22 -1.29
C SER A 210 -22.17 7.61 -1.11
N VAL A 211 -21.58 7.90 0.04
CA VAL A 211 -20.87 9.13 0.34
C VAL A 211 -19.45 9.06 -0.24
N GLN A 212 -18.78 7.91 -0.16
CA GLN A 212 -17.47 7.69 -0.80
C GLN A 212 -17.52 8.06 -2.28
N ALA A 213 -18.48 7.52 -3.04
CA ALA A 213 -18.65 7.81 -4.46
C ALA A 213 -18.82 9.33 -4.73
N LYS A 214 -19.59 10.04 -3.90
CA LYS A 214 -19.78 11.49 -4.03
C LYS A 214 -18.52 12.30 -3.72
N ILE A 215 -17.63 11.79 -2.88
CA ILE A 215 -16.34 12.43 -2.59
C ILE A 215 -15.34 12.14 -3.72
N LEU A 216 -15.31 10.92 -4.25
CA LEU A 216 -14.44 10.58 -5.39
C LEU A 216 -14.82 11.37 -6.65
N ASN A 217 -16.11 11.50 -6.95
CA ASN A 217 -16.55 12.34 -8.07
C ASN A 217 -16.16 13.80 -7.87
N LEU A 218 -16.33 14.34 -6.66
CA LEU A 218 -15.87 15.70 -6.34
C LEU A 218 -14.36 15.87 -6.58
N LEU A 219 -13.54 14.90 -6.14
CA LEU A 219 -12.10 14.95 -6.37
C LEU A 219 -11.75 14.90 -7.87
N ALA A 220 -12.42 14.05 -8.64
CA ALA A 220 -12.24 13.99 -10.09
C ALA A 220 -12.64 15.31 -10.79
N ASP A 221 -13.77 15.91 -10.39
CA ASP A 221 -14.23 17.19 -10.92
C ASP A 221 -13.21 18.31 -10.61
N LEU A 222 -12.70 18.35 -9.37
CA LEU A 222 -11.66 19.31 -8.95
C LEU A 222 -10.35 19.11 -9.71
N GLN A 223 -9.95 17.86 -9.95
CA GLN A 223 -8.77 17.55 -10.74
C GLN A 223 -8.88 18.12 -12.15
N ALA A 224 -10.02 17.88 -12.81
CA ALA A 224 -10.27 18.34 -14.16
C ALA A 224 -10.40 19.87 -14.26
N GLU A 225 -10.99 20.52 -13.25
CA GLU A 225 -11.18 21.98 -13.24
C GLU A 225 -9.88 22.75 -12.95
N PHE A 226 -9.04 22.24 -12.05
CA PHE A 226 -7.86 22.95 -11.55
C PHE A 226 -6.51 22.33 -11.96
N ASP A 227 -6.52 21.31 -12.81
CA ASP A 227 -5.32 20.55 -13.23
C ASP A 227 -4.49 20.03 -12.03
N LEU A 228 -5.19 19.56 -11.00
CA LEU A 228 -4.55 19.12 -9.76
C LEU A 228 -3.81 17.81 -9.96
N THR A 229 -2.67 17.68 -9.29
CA THR A 229 -1.92 16.43 -9.20
C THR A 229 -2.20 15.76 -7.86
N TYR A 230 -2.55 14.48 -7.87
CA TYR A 230 -2.91 13.74 -6.66
C TYR A 230 -1.97 12.58 -6.37
N MET A 231 -1.64 12.42 -5.08
CA MET A 231 -1.19 11.16 -4.53
C MET A 231 -2.30 10.63 -3.61
N LEU A 232 -3.01 9.60 -4.06
CA LEU A 232 -4.10 8.99 -3.32
C LEU A 232 -3.61 7.79 -2.50
N ILE A 233 -3.58 7.91 -1.19
CA ILE A 233 -3.34 6.78 -0.30
C ILE A 233 -4.67 6.09 -0.01
N ALA A 234 -4.74 4.79 -0.29
CA ALA A 234 -5.91 3.98 -0.03
C ALA A 234 -5.51 2.60 0.49
N HIS A 235 -6.41 1.95 1.19
CA HIS A 235 -6.31 0.51 1.48
C HIS A 235 -7.30 -0.32 0.63
N ASP A 236 -8.25 0.34 -0.04
CA ASP A 236 -9.24 -0.29 -0.91
C ASP A 236 -8.85 -0.08 -2.38
N LEU A 237 -8.55 -1.19 -3.06
CA LEU A 237 -8.20 -1.22 -4.47
C LEU A 237 -9.39 -0.80 -5.38
N SER A 238 -10.64 -0.97 -4.95
CA SER A 238 -11.81 -0.55 -5.73
C SER A 238 -11.87 0.97 -5.91
N VAL A 239 -11.48 1.74 -4.89
CA VAL A 239 -11.38 3.20 -4.94
C VAL A 239 -10.29 3.62 -5.94
N VAL A 240 -9.13 2.97 -5.87
CA VAL A 240 -7.99 3.28 -6.74
C VAL A 240 -8.29 2.97 -8.20
N ARG A 241 -9.01 1.87 -8.49
CA ARG A 241 -9.43 1.52 -9.85
C ARG A 241 -10.26 2.61 -10.52
N HIS A 242 -10.98 3.43 -9.74
CA HIS A 242 -11.92 4.41 -10.28
C HIS A 242 -11.27 5.76 -10.65
N ILE A 243 -10.22 6.19 -9.93
CA ILE A 243 -9.70 7.56 -10.03
C ILE A 243 -8.20 7.64 -10.35
N CYS A 244 -7.43 6.57 -10.15
CA CYS A 244 -5.98 6.63 -10.34
C CYS A 244 -5.56 6.26 -11.77
N ASP A 245 -4.59 7.00 -12.31
CA ASP A 245 -3.91 6.69 -13.57
C ASP A 245 -2.88 5.56 -13.39
N ARG A 246 -2.11 5.64 -12.30
CA ARG A 246 -1.07 4.68 -11.90
C ARG A 246 -1.23 4.27 -10.45
N VAL A 247 -0.73 3.07 -10.12
CA VAL A 247 -0.79 2.50 -8.77
C VAL A 247 0.57 1.99 -8.34
N GLY A 248 1.00 2.38 -7.15
CA GLY A 248 2.11 1.80 -6.41
C GLY A 248 1.62 0.94 -5.25
N VAL A 249 2.01 -0.33 -5.23
CA VAL A 249 1.67 -1.29 -4.18
C VAL A 249 2.81 -1.36 -3.18
N MET A 250 2.55 -1.01 -1.92
CA MET A 250 3.54 -0.85 -0.87
C MET A 250 3.42 -1.95 0.20
N TYR A 251 4.56 -2.53 0.59
CA TYR A 251 4.68 -3.51 1.66
C TYR A 251 5.92 -3.24 2.50
N LEU A 252 5.76 -3.12 3.83
CA LEU A 252 6.84 -2.88 4.81
C LEU A 252 7.89 -1.84 4.35
N GLY A 253 7.44 -0.63 4.03
CA GLY A 253 8.33 0.45 3.65
C GLY A 253 8.82 0.43 2.21
N LYS A 254 8.46 -0.57 1.40
CA LYS A 254 8.94 -0.72 0.02
C LYS A 254 7.82 -0.72 -1.00
N LEU A 255 8.07 -0.14 -2.18
CA LEU A 255 7.23 -0.35 -3.36
C LEU A 255 7.55 -1.71 -3.98
N MET A 256 6.54 -2.58 -3.97
CA MET A 256 6.58 -3.94 -4.49
C MET A 256 6.24 -3.99 -5.97
N GLU A 257 5.33 -3.11 -6.41
CA GLU A 257 4.92 -3.00 -7.80
C GLU A 257 4.44 -1.58 -8.08
N VAL A 258 4.74 -1.04 -9.26
CA VAL A 258 4.25 0.24 -9.74
C VAL A 258 3.86 0.09 -11.20
N GLY A 259 2.71 0.58 -11.63
CA GLY A 259 2.34 0.54 -13.05
C GLY A 259 1.01 1.23 -13.34
N PRO A 260 0.60 1.29 -14.63
CA PRO A 260 -0.72 1.78 -15.01
C PRO A 260 -1.83 1.00 -14.28
N THR A 261 -2.86 1.70 -13.79
CA THR A 261 -3.94 1.09 -13.01
C THR A 261 -4.57 -0.08 -13.75
N LYS A 262 -4.89 0.08 -15.04
CA LYS A 262 -5.49 -1.00 -15.84
C LYS A 262 -4.59 -2.25 -15.87
N GLN A 263 -3.32 -2.08 -16.21
CA GLN A 263 -2.34 -3.17 -16.32
C GLN A 263 -2.16 -3.90 -14.99
N LEU A 264 -2.09 -3.17 -13.87
CA LEU A 264 -1.90 -3.76 -12.55
C LEU A 264 -3.09 -4.67 -12.14
N PHE A 265 -4.31 -4.32 -12.53
CA PHE A 265 -5.50 -5.12 -12.24
C PHE A 265 -5.70 -6.29 -13.20
N GLU A 266 -5.30 -6.15 -14.46
CA GLU A 266 -5.44 -7.19 -15.49
C GLU A 266 -4.31 -8.23 -15.42
N SER A 267 -3.08 -7.78 -15.21
CA SER A 267 -1.86 -8.60 -15.22
C SER A 267 -0.89 -8.16 -14.10
N PRO A 268 -1.20 -8.46 -12.83
CA PRO A 268 -0.31 -8.14 -11.71
C PRO A 268 0.99 -8.97 -11.78
N ALA A 269 2.13 -8.29 -11.80
CA ALA A 269 3.44 -8.91 -11.97
C ALA A 269 4.10 -9.30 -10.63
N ASN A 270 3.67 -8.74 -9.49
CA ASN A 270 4.19 -9.11 -8.18
C ASN A 270 3.28 -10.11 -7.45
N PRO A 271 3.83 -11.17 -6.84
CA PRO A 271 3.11 -12.08 -5.96
C PRO A 271 2.23 -11.40 -4.92
N TYR A 272 2.71 -10.32 -4.29
CA TYR A 272 1.94 -9.59 -3.28
C TYR A 272 0.71 -8.92 -3.86
N THR A 273 0.88 -8.21 -4.98
CA THR A 273 -0.22 -7.55 -5.70
C THR A 273 -1.27 -8.56 -6.16
N ARG A 274 -0.82 -9.68 -6.71
CA ARG A 274 -1.72 -10.78 -7.12
C ARG A 274 -2.54 -11.29 -5.94
N SER A 275 -1.91 -11.48 -4.78
CA SER A 275 -2.62 -11.89 -3.57
C SER A 275 -3.63 -10.84 -3.10
N LEU A 276 -3.29 -9.55 -3.10
CA LEU A 276 -4.21 -8.47 -2.74
C LEU A 276 -5.43 -8.42 -3.67
N LEU A 277 -5.22 -8.51 -4.99
CA LEU A 277 -6.30 -8.49 -5.98
C LEU A 277 -7.20 -9.72 -5.87
N SER A 278 -6.65 -10.90 -5.59
CA SER A 278 -7.42 -12.14 -5.41
C SER A 278 -8.41 -12.09 -4.23
N ALA A 279 -8.18 -11.19 -3.27
CA ALA A 279 -9.06 -10.98 -2.13
C ALA A 279 -10.26 -10.06 -2.44
N ILE A 280 -10.24 -9.35 -3.56
CA ILE A 280 -11.34 -8.46 -3.97
C ILE A 280 -12.53 -9.32 -4.43
N PRO A 281 -13.74 -9.12 -3.86
CA PRO A 281 -14.92 -9.83 -4.31
C PRO A 281 -15.22 -9.54 -5.79
N GLN A 282 -15.44 -10.58 -6.59
CA GLN A 282 -15.95 -10.39 -7.94
C GLN A 282 -17.47 -10.13 -7.90
N PRO A 283 -17.99 -9.21 -8.74
CA PRO A 283 -19.42 -8.93 -8.80
C PRO A 283 -20.25 -10.13 -9.28
N ASP A 284 -19.65 -10.99 -10.09
CA ASP A 284 -20.28 -12.21 -10.59
C ASP A 284 -20.12 -13.35 -9.56
N PRO A 285 -21.22 -13.83 -8.96
CA PRO A 285 -21.18 -14.93 -7.98
C PRO A 285 -20.84 -16.29 -8.61
N ASP A 286 -20.98 -16.44 -9.93
CA ASP A 286 -20.67 -17.69 -10.65
C ASP A 286 -19.21 -17.74 -11.15
N ALA A 287 -18.49 -16.61 -11.09
CA ALA A 287 -17.06 -16.58 -11.34
C ALA A 287 -16.32 -17.25 -10.18
N GLY A 288 -15.82 -18.47 -10.41
CA GLY A 288 -14.90 -19.13 -9.48
C GLY A 288 -13.67 -18.25 -9.28
N ALA A 289 -13.51 -17.69 -8.09
CA ALA A 289 -12.31 -16.91 -7.75
C ALA A 289 -11.33 -17.82 -7.01
N ASP A 290 -10.18 -18.11 -7.63
CA ASP A 290 -9.03 -18.71 -6.96
C ASP A 290 -8.44 -17.71 -5.96
N ARG A 291 -9.01 -17.70 -4.76
CA ARG A 291 -8.58 -16.81 -3.68
C ARG A 291 -7.27 -17.27 -3.10
N ILE A 292 -6.26 -16.40 -3.15
CA ILE A 292 -4.98 -16.66 -2.53
C ILE A 292 -5.08 -16.29 -1.06
N THR A 293 -5.10 -17.29 -0.19
CA THR A 293 -5.08 -17.06 1.26
C THR A 293 -3.65 -16.76 1.71
N LEU A 294 -3.38 -15.50 2.06
CA LEU A 294 -2.13 -15.13 2.70
C LEU A 294 -2.09 -15.71 4.12
N ARG A 295 -1.13 -16.60 4.38
CA ARG A 295 -0.93 -17.22 5.70
C ARG A 295 -0.14 -16.27 6.61
N GLY A 296 -0.41 -16.33 7.91
CA GLY A 296 0.33 -15.60 8.95
C GLY A 296 0.07 -14.08 8.99
N THR A 297 0.66 -13.42 9.98
CA THR A 297 0.58 -11.96 10.16
C THR A 297 1.75 -11.24 9.46
N PRO A 298 1.59 -9.97 9.07
CA PRO A 298 2.72 -9.16 8.60
C PRO A 298 3.84 -9.18 9.65
N PRO A 299 5.11 -9.34 9.25
CA PRO A 299 6.20 -9.37 10.21
C PRO A 299 6.36 -8.01 10.87
N ASN A 300 6.99 -7.99 12.04
CA ASN A 300 7.25 -6.78 12.78
C ASN A 300 8.11 -5.80 11.94
N PRO A 301 7.65 -4.57 11.66
CA PRO A 301 8.43 -3.59 10.90
C PRO A 301 9.78 -3.20 11.53
N ARG A 302 10.01 -3.53 12.81
CA ARG A 302 11.30 -3.34 13.50
C ARG A 302 12.32 -4.44 13.20
N ASP A 303 11.85 -5.60 12.77
CA ASP A 303 12.66 -6.77 12.44
C ASP A 303 12.18 -7.34 11.09
N PRO A 304 12.33 -6.58 9.99
CA PRO A 304 11.87 -7.02 8.69
C PRO A 304 12.76 -8.16 8.17
N PRO A 305 12.24 -9.05 7.31
CA PRO A 305 13.04 -10.08 6.65
C PRO A 305 14.26 -9.48 5.94
N SER A 306 15.42 -10.14 6.04
CA SER A 306 16.68 -9.66 5.44
C SER A 306 16.68 -9.69 3.91
N GLY A 307 15.93 -10.62 3.30
CA GLY A 307 15.79 -10.75 1.85
C GLY A 307 14.61 -9.96 1.30
N CYS A 308 13.75 -10.64 0.54
CA CYS A 308 12.46 -10.10 0.14
C CYS A 308 11.57 -9.89 1.38
N VAL A 309 11.10 -8.65 1.56
CA VAL A 309 10.24 -8.27 2.69
C VAL A 309 8.94 -9.09 2.76
N PHE A 310 8.45 -9.59 1.61
CA PHE A 310 7.23 -10.41 1.51
C PHE A 310 7.50 -11.93 1.60
N SER A 311 8.75 -12.37 1.71
CA SER A 311 9.14 -13.80 1.69
C SER A 311 8.45 -14.67 2.74
N THR A 312 8.01 -14.08 3.86
CA THR A 312 7.37 -14.78 4.96
C THR A 312 5.93 -15.18 4.69
N ARG A 313 5.28 -14.55 3.71
CA ARG A 313 3.87 -14.74 3.34
C ARG A 313 3.66 -15.03 1.86
N CYS A 314 4.74 -15.04 1.07
CA CYS A 314 4.68 -15.23 -0.38
C CYS A 314 4.33 -16.68 -0.72
N PRO A 315 3.18 -16.94 -1.40
CA PRO A 315 2.85 -18.29 -1.84
C PRO A 315 3.69 -18.72 -3.06
N PHE A 316 4.29 -17.76 -3.76
CA PHE A 316 5.16 -17.99 -4.92
C PHE A 316 6.64 -17.90 -4.55
N LYS A 317 7.01 -18.24 -3.31
CA LYS A 317 8.41 -18.18 -2.87
C LYS A 317 9.26 -19.16 -3.67
N ILE A 318 10.44 -18.73 -4.11
CA ILE A 318 11.36 -19.57 -4.87
C ILE A 318 11.97 -20.61 -3.92
N ARG A 319 11.68 -21.89 -4.18
CA ARG A 319 12.27 -23.02 -3.46
C ARG A 319 13.73 -23.23 -3.85
N PRO A 320 14.61 -23.65 -2.91
CA PRO A 320 15.97 -24.06 -3.24
C PRO A 320 15.97 -25.22 -4.26
N ALA A 321 16.94 -25.24 -5.17
CA ALA A 321 17.03 -26.25 -6.23
C ALA A 321 17.14 -27.68 -5.70
N GLU A 322 17.78 -27.86 -4.53
CA GLU A 322 17.89 -29.14 -3.81
C GLU A 322 16.54 -29.73 -3.37
N HIS A 323 15.50 -28.91 -3.25
CA HIS A 323 14.13 -29.31 -2.91
C HIS A 323 13.17 -29.21 -4.11
N GLY A 324 13.71 -29.16 -5.33
CA GLY A 324 12.93 -29.05 -6.57
C GLY A 324 12.00 -30.24 -6.83
N ASP A 325 12.34 -31.42 -6.31
CA ASP A 325 11.58 -32.66 -6.48
C ASP A 325 10.40 -32.79 -5.49
N LEU A 326 10.26 -31.87 -4.53
CA LEU A 326 9.11 -31.88 -3.61
C LEU A 326 7.83 -31.45 -4.34
N THR A 327 6.71 -32.08 -3.97
CA THR A 327 5.39 -31.65 -4.44
C THR A 327 4.99 -30.31 -3.82
N ASP A 328 4.05 -29.61 -4.45
CA ASP A 328 3.55 -28.34 -3.92
C ASP A 328 2.85 -28.50 -2.56
N GLU A 329 2.21 -29.65 -2.33
CA GLU A 329 1.60 -30.01 -1.05
C GLU A 329 2.67 -30.16 0.05
N GLN A 330 3.76 -30.90 -0.23
CA GLN A 330 4.91 -31.02 0.67
C GLN A 330 5.51 -29.65 0.99
N TRP A 331 5.77 -28.84 -0.03
CA TRP A 331 6.35 -27.51 0.17
C TRP A 331 5.43 -26.58 0.96
N ALA A 332 4.13 -26.60 0.68
CA ALA A 332 3.14 -25.80 1.40
C ALA A 332 3.03 -26.19 2.89
N ALA A 333 3.20 -27.48 3.22
CA ALA A 333 3.24 -27.97 4.60
C ALA A 333 4.51 -27.51 5.33
N ILE A 334 5.67 -27.58 4.68
CA ILE A 334 6.94 -27.06 5.21
C ILE A 334 6.83 -25.56 5.50
N GLU A 335 6.35 -24.75 4.55
CA GLU A 335 6.20 -23.30 4.75
C GLU A 335 5.17 -22.96 5.83
N ALA A 336 4.10 -23.75 5.98
CA ALA A 336 3.15 -23.61 7.08
C ALA A 336 3.85 -23.80 8.43
N PHE A 337 4.59 -24.90 8.58
CA PHE A 337 5.31 -25.22 9.80
C PHE A 337 6.38 -24.17 10.14
N ARG A 338 7.13 -23.70 9.14
CA ARG A 338 8.08 -22.58 9.27
C ARG A 338 7.40 -21.30 9.72
N GLY A 339 6.18 -21.04 9.23
CA GLY A 339 5.34 -19.91 9.66
C GLY A 339 5.02 -19.97 11.14
N VAL A 340 4.58 -21.12 11.64
CA VAL A 340 4.28 -21.34 13.06
C VAL A 340 5.51 -21.09 13.95
N ILE A 341 6.66 -21.63 13.56
CA ILE A 341 7.90 -21.46 14.33
C ILE A 341 8.32 -19.99 14.39
N ARG A 342 8.19 -19.26 13.27
CA ARG A 342 8.48 -17.82 13.22
C ARG A 342 7.55 -17.03 14.14
N GLU A 343 6.26 -17.33 14.16
CA GLU A 343 5.29 -16.65 15.02
C GLU A 343 5.60 -16.89 16.51
N ARG A 344 5.97 -18.13 16.88
CA ARG A 344 6.40 -18.46 18.25
C ARG A 344 7.66 -17.71 18.67
N ASP A 345 8.63 -17.56 17.77
CA ASP A 345 9.86 -16.80 18.04
C ASP A 345 9.59 -15.30 18.23
N GLN A 346 8.65 -14.75 17.46
CA GLN A 346 8.27 -13.33 17.51
C GLN A 346 7.34 -12.96 18.66
N ALA A 347 6.61 -13.93 19.24
CA ALA A 347 5.76 -13.73 20.40
C ALA A 347 6.62 -13.38 21.63
N ARG A 348 6.92 -12.08 21.77
CA ARG A 348 7.74 -11.42 22.79
C ARG A 348 7.95 -12.26 24.05
N VAL A 349 9.11 -12.89 24.19
CA VAL A 349 9.53 -13.48 25.47
C VAL A 349 10.21 -12.39 26.32
N THR A 350 9.46 -11.77 27.23
CA THR A 350 10.06 -10.93 28.28
C THR A 350 11.00 -11.75 29.16
N VAL A 351 11.95 -11.10 29.85
CA VAL A 351 12.90 -11.78 30.75
C VAL A 351 12.18 -12.65 31.79
N LEU A 352 11.03 -12.19 32.29
CA LEU A 352 10.20 -12.92 33.24
C LEU A 352 9.54 -14.17 32.61
N GLU A 353 9.22 -14.12 31.32
CA GLU A 353 8.64 -15.23 30.58
C GLU A 353 9.68 -16.28 30.19
N ARG A 354 10.93 -15.88 29.92
CA ARG A 354 12.05 -16.84 29.77
C ARG A 354 12.26 -17.67 31.04
N LEU A 355 12.06 -17.04 32.20
CA LEU A 355 12.09 -17.70 33.51
C LEU A 355 10.89 -18.64 33.70
N LYS A 356 9.67 -18.25 33.27
CA LYS A 356 8.48 -19.12 33.32
C LYS A 356 8.60 -20.34 32.39
N ALA A 357 9.10 -20.15 31.17
CA ALA A 357 9.40 -21.25 30.25
C ALA A 357 10.43 -22.23 30.84
N ARG A 358 11.51 -21.70 31.44
CA ARG A 358 12.55 -22.52 32.12
C ARG A 358 12.03 -23.27 33.37
N LEU A 359 10.89 -22.85 33.92
CA LEU A 359 10.22 -23.48 35.04
C LEU A 359 9.02 -24.37 34.62
N GLY A 360 8.75 -24.50 33.30
CA GLY A 360 7.64 -25.30 32.78
C GLY A 360 6.24 -24.72 33.04
N ILE A 361 6.11 -23.39 33.15
CA ILE A 361 4.87 -22.69 33.54
C ILE A 361 4.28 -21.88 32.37
N ASP A 362 4.67 -22.14 31.12
CA ASP A 362 4.20 -21.38 29.96
C ASP A 362 3.28 -22.24 29.07
N ASP A 363 1.97 -22.03 29.19
CA ASP A 363 0.89 -22.81 28.54
C ASP A 363 0.21 -21.99 27.41
N ARG A 364 0.95 -21.03 26.82
CA ARG A 364 0.39 -20.04 25.89
C ARG A 364 0.26 -20.51 24.45
N PHE A 365 0.86 -21.65 24.11
CA PHE A 365 0.85 -22.22 22.77
C PHE A 365 0.48 -23.69 22.85
N THR A 366 -0.32 -24.16 21.90
CA THR A 366 -0.50 -25.58 21.63
C THR A 366 0.88 -26.27 21.58
N PRO A 367 1.06 -27.47 22.16
CA PRO A 367 2.32 -28.20 22.04
C PRO A 367 2.80 -28.28 20.58
N ILE A 368 4.12 -28.16 20.34
CA ILE A 368 4.63 -28.11 18.96
C ILE A 368 4.42 -29.43 18.22
N ASP A 369 4.48 -30.53 18.96
CA ASP A 369 4.19 -31.89 18.49
C ASP A 369 2.78 -32.01 17.94
N GLU A 370 1.77 -31.47 18.64
CA GLU A 370 0.39 -31.46 18.16
C GLU A 370 0.24 -30.68 16.85
N ILE A 371 0.88 -29.52 16.73
CA ILE A 371 0.85 -28.74 15.48
C ILE A 371 1.63 -29.45 14.36
N ALA A 372 2.77 -30.05 14.67
CA ALA A 372 3.57 -30.81 13.71
C ALA A 372 2.77 -32.00 13.18
N SER A 373 2.06 -32.73 14.05
CA SER A 373 1.16 -33.81 13.65
C SER A 373 0.04 -33.30 12.74
N GLU A 374 -0.59 -32.17 13.06
CA GLU A 374 -1.67 -31.61 12.22
C GLU A 374 -1.18 -31.17 10.84
N LEU A 375 0.00 -30.53 10.76
CA LEU A 375 0.50 -29.94 9.52
C LEU A 375 1.31 -30.91 8.66
N LEU A 376 2.04 -31.84 9.26
CA LEU A 376 3.06 -32.64 8.58
C LEU A 376 2.64 -34.10 8.38
N GLU A 377 1.99 -34.77 9.35
CA GLU A 377 1.59 -36.19 9.20
C GLU A 377 0.64 -36.47 8.02
N PRO A 378 -0.25 -35.55 7.59
CA PRO A 378 -1.08 -35.78 6.41
C PRO A 378 -0.27 -35.90 5.11
N VAL A 379 1.01 -35.48 5.10
CA VAL A 379 1.85 -35.41 3.92
C VAL A 379 3.09 -36.29 4.10
N SER A 380 3.34 -37.20 3.15
CA SER A 380 4.54 -38.04 3.17
C SER A 380 5.75 -37.27 2.64
N PHE A 381 6.86 -37.25 3.36
CA PHE A 381 8.11 -36.58 2.95
C PHE A 381 9.23 -37.60 2.65
N PRO A 382 10.25 -37.24 1.85
CA PRO A 382 11.48 -38.02 1.75
C PRO A 382 12.25 -38.03 3.09
N ASP A 383 12.91 -39.16 3.43
CA ASP A 383 13.63 -39.35 4.71
C ASP A 383 14.55 -38.17 5.10
N PRO A 384 15.34 -37.56 4.18
CA PRO A 384 16.21 -36.44 4.54
C PRO A 384 15.43 -35.20 5.01
N VAL A 385 14.24 -34.96 4.46
CA VAL A 385 13.38 -33.82 4.80
C VAL A 385 12.66 -34.07 6.11
N GLU A 386 12.14 -35.29 6.29
CA GLU A 386 11.47 -35.70 7.54
C GLU A 386 12.40 -35.53 8.74
N GLY A 387 13.64 -36.00 8.64
CA GLY A 387 14.64 -35.83 9.71
C GLY A 387 14.95 -34.36 10.06
N MET A 388 14.92 -33.45 9.07
CA MET A 388 15.10 -32.01 9.33
C MET A 388 13.90 -31.39 10.07
N LEU A 389 12.68 -31.84 9.76
CA LEU A 389 11.44 -31.37 10.39
C LEU A 389 11.32 -31.92 11.83
N GLU A 390 11.69 -33.18 12.04
CA GLU A 390 11.76 -33.79 13.38
C GLU A 390 12.79 -33.08 14.27
N GLU A 391 13.99 -32.80 13.73
CA GLU A 391 15.04 -32.06 14.46
C GLU A 391 14.54 -30.67 14.88
N ALA A 392 13.88 -29.94 13.98
CA ALA A 392 13.30 -28.64 14.29
C ALA A 392 12.19 -28.74 15.34
N THR A 393 11.33 -29.75 15.26
CA THR A 393 10.26 -30.01 16.24
C THR A 393 10.85 -30.27 17.63
N ALA A 394 11.89 -31.11 17.72
CA ALA A 394 12.59 -31.39 18.96
C ALA A 394 13.22 -30.14 19.57
N LEU A 395 13.87 -29.30 18.76
CA LEU A 395 14.44 -28.02 19.21
C LEU A 395 13.38 -27.09 19.82
N VAL A 396 12.18 -27.02 19.25
CA VAL A 396 11.07 -26.23 19.82
C VAL A 396 10.54 -26.87 21.10
N ALA A 397 10.40 -28.19 21.15
CA ALA A 397 9.97 -28.92 22.34
C ALA A 397 10.93 -28.73 23.53
N ASP A 398 12.23 -28.63 23.25
CA ASP A 398 13.27 -28.30 24.24
C ASP A 398 13.32 -26.81 24.61
N GLY A 399 12.41 -25.98 24.07
CA GLY A 399 12.30 -24.55 24.36
C GLY A 399 13.29 -23.67 23.59
N ASN A 400 13.94 -24.19 22.55
CA ASN A 400 14.92 -23.48 21.73
C ASN A 400 14.36 -23.10 20.34
N VAL A 401 13.30 -22.29 20.34
CA VAL A 401 12.64 -21.80 19.12
C VAL A 401 13.59 -21.06 18.15
N PRO A 402 14.54 -20.21 18.61
CA PRO A 402 15.47 -19.54 17.70
C PRO A 402 16.35 -20.54 16.93
N ALA A 403 16.85 -21.59 17.59
CA ALA A 403 17.66 -22.62 16.92
C ALA A 403 16.84 -23.42 15.90
N ALA A 404 15.58 -23.76 16.22
CA ALA A 404 14.69 -24.42 15.27
C ALA A 404 14.45 -23.56 14.02
N ARG A 405 14.19 -22.26 14.22
CA ARG A 405 14.03 -21.29 13.13
C ARG A 405 15.28 -21.22 12.25
N ASP A 406 16.46 -21.10 12.86
CA ASP A 406 17.73 -21.00 12.14
C ASP A 406 18.02 -22.30 11.37
N ARG A 407 17.76 -23.46 11.98
CA ARG A 407 17.90 -24.77 11.34
C ARG A 407 17.00 -24.93 10.12
N LEU A 408 15.73 -24.52 10.22
CA LEU A 408 14.79 -24.54 9.10
C LEU A 408 15.14 -23.52 8.02
N ARG A 409 15.73 -22.38 8.39
CA ARG A 409 16.23 -21.40 7.43
C ARG A 409 17.44 -21.94 6.68
N GLU A 410 18.34 -22.65 7.34
CA GLU A 410 19.48 -23.31 6.69
C GLU A 410 19.02 -24.44 5.77
N ALA A 411 18.06 -25.25 6.21
CA ALA A 411 17.54 -26.38 5.45
C ALA A 411 16.68 -25.98 4.23
N PHE A 412 15.82 -24.97 4.38
CA PHE A 412 14.77 -24.67 3.39
C PHE A 412 14.78 -23.21 2.92
N GLY A 413 15.77 -22.42 3.31
CA GLY A 413 15.90 -21.01 2.92
C GLY A 413 16.40 -20.87 1.48
N GLY A 414 15.66 -20.10 0.68
CA GLY A 414 16.04 -19.78 -0.70
C GLY A 414 16.51 -18.34 -0.89
N VAL A 415 16.72 -17.95 -2.15
CA VAL A 415 17.11 -16.58 -2.55
C VAL A 415 16.17 -15.51 -1.99
N CYS A 416 14.86 -15.81 -1.88
CA CYS A 416 13.88 -14.87 -1.34
C CYS A 416 14.14 -14.49 0.13
N GLU A 417 14.84 -15.30 0.91
CA GLU A 417 15.17 -15.00 2.32
C GLU A 417 16.61 -14.48 2.50
N ALA A 418 17.48 -14.78 1.54
CA ALA A 418 18.88 -14.40 1.58
C ALA A 418 19.12 -13.01 0.97
N GLU A 419 18.44 -12.69 -0.13
CA GLU A 419 18.72 -11.50 -0.93
C GLU A 419 17.49 -10.61 -1.10
N ALA A 420 17.70 -9.30 -1.05
CA ALA A 420 16.67 -8.33 -1.38
C ALA A 420 16.51 -8.24 -2.91
N PRO A 421 15.29 -8.35 -3.45
CA PRO A 421 15.05 -8.17 -4.89
C PRO A 421 15.20 -6.71 -5.32
N GLU A 422 15.76 -6.54 -6.51
CA GLU A 422 15.82 -5.27 -7.24
C GLU A 422 14.46 -4.97 -7.90
N GLN A 423 14.31 -3.76 -8.43
CA GLN A 423 13.16 -3.40 -9.26
C GLN A 423 13.42 -3.81 -10.71
N HIS A 424 12.48 -4.55 -11.30
CA HIS A 424 12.55 -5.03 -12.67
C HIS A 424 11.47 -4.34 -13.51
N GLY A 425 11.86 -3.76 -14.65
CA GLY A 425 10.90 -3.29 -15.65
C GLY A 425 10.25 -4.48 -16.35
N ILE A 426 8.93 -4.43 -16.50
CA ILE A 426 8.11 -5.51 -17.07
C ILE A 426 7.64 -5.10 -18.48
N ALA A 427 6.41 -4.61 -18.61
CA ALA A 427 5.82 -4.09 -19.85
C ALA A 427 5.07 -2.79 -19.54
N ASP A 428 4.90 -1.92 -20.55
CA ASP A 428 4.05 -0.72 -20.47
C ASP A 428 4.32 0.21 -19.26
N GLY A 429 5.59 0.32 -18.85
CA GLY A 429 6.00 1.15 -17.70
C GLY A 429 5.70 0.54 -16.33
N GLN A 430 5.25 -0.72 -16.27
CA GLN A 430 5.11 -1.49 -15.04
C GLN A 430 6.49 -1.93 -14.53
N VAL A 431 6.69 -1.81 -13.22
CA VAL A 431 7.91 -2.20 -12.51
C VAL A 431 7.52 -3.09 -11.34
N SER A 432 8.25 -4.19 -11.13
CA SER A 432 7.98 -5.14 -10.04
C SER A 432 9.25 -5.53 -9.30
N ARG A 433 9.17 -5.54 -7.97
CA ARG A 433 10.25 -5.91 -7.06
C ARG A 433 10.13 -7.39 -6.67
N CYS A 434 10.63 -8.28 -7.53
CA CYS A 434 10.57 -9.72 -7.32
C CYS A 434 11.72 -10.47 -8.02
N HIS A 435 12.34 -11.44 -7.34
CA HIS A 435 13.37 -12.31 -7.92
C HIS A 435 12.88 -13.14 -9.10
N ARG A 436 11.57 -13.44 -9.19
CA ARG A 436 11.00 -14.24 -10.29
C ARG A 436 11.07 -13.57 -11.67
N HIS A 437 11.48 -12.31 -11.73
CA HIS A 437 11.77 -11.61 -12.98
C HIS A 437 13.19 -11.86 -13.49
N ARG A 438 14.04 -12.56 -12.72
CA ARG A 438 15.36 -13.01 -13.19
C ARG A 438 15.22 -14.29 -14.03
N PRO A 439 15.93 -14.40 -15.17
CA PRO A 439 15.83 -15.57 -16.05
C PRO A 439 16.13 -16.92 -15.39
N GLU A 440 17.02 -16.93 -14.39
CA GLU A 440 17.41 -18.12 -13.64
C GLU A 440 16.31 -18.70 -12.73
N TYR A 441 15.25 -17.94 -12.45
CA TYR A 441 14.12 -18.33 -11.61
C TYR A 441 12.81 -18.45 -12.39
N GLU A 442 12.90 -18.48 -13.72
CA GLU A 442 11.77 -18.80 -14.60
C GLU A 442 11.39 -20.26 -14.46
N GLU A 443 10.10 -20.53 -14.22
CA GLU A 443 9.61 -21.90 -14.16
C GLU A 443 9.59 -22.53 -15.57
N PRO A 444 10.24 -23.69 -15.77
CA PRO A 444 10.20 -24.39 -17.05
C PRO A 444 8.76 -24.79 -17.40
N GLY A 445 8.24 -24.28 -18.51
CA GLY A 445 6.88 -24.61 -18.99
C GLY A 445 5.77 -23.68 -18.51
N ALA A 446 6.06 -22.73 -17.61
CA ALA A 446 5.11 -21.65 -17.31
C ALA A 446 4.91 -20.80 -18.57
N SER A 447 3.69 -20.80 -19.13
CA SER A 447 3.35 -19.88 -20.21
C SER A 447 3.35 -18.47 -19.63
N ARG A 448 4.39 -17.71 -19.94
CA ARG A 448 4.33 -16.26 -19.86
C ARG A 448 3.29 -15.80 -20.86
N ASP A 449 2.25 -15.12 -20.40
CA ASP A 449 1.52 -14.24 -21.29
C ASP A 449 2.44 -13.08 -21.73
N GLY A 450 1.95 -12.19 -22.60
CA GLY A 450 2.73 -11.04 -23.08
C GLY A 450 3.26 -10.11 -21.99
N SER A 451 2.91 -10.33 -20.71
CA SER A 451 3.31 -9.57 -19.53
C SER A 451 4.43 -10.22 -18.69
N GLY A 452 4.92 -11.41 -19.03
CA GLY A 452 5.99 -12.09 -18.29
C GLY A 452 5.55 -12.79 -16.99
N THR A 453 4.24 -12.92 -16.76
CA THR A 453 3.65 -13.50 -15.54
C THR A 453 3.79 -15.02 -15.50
N ILE A 454 4.18 -15.57 -14.34
CA ILE A 454 4.15 -17.01 -14.05
C ILE A 454 2.73 -17.37 -13.57
N LEU A 455 2.02 -18.20 -14.33
CA LEU A 455 0.75 -18.79 -13.92
C LEU A 455 1.05 -20.00 -13.01
N PRO A 456 0.37 -20.16 -11.85
CA PRO A 456 0.35 -21.45 -11.18
C PRO A 456 -0.34 -22.47 -12.09
N GLU A 457 0.15 -23.71 -12.11
CA GLU A 457 -0.58 -24.84 -12.70
C GLU A 457 -1.90 -25.10 -11.98
#